data_AF-A0AB38YT27-F1
#
_entry.id   AF-A0AB38YT27-F1
#
_cell.length_a   1.000
_cell.length_b   1.000
_cell.length_c   1.000
_cell.angle_alpha   90.00
_cell.angle_beta   90.00
_cell.angle_gamma   90.00
#
_symmetry.space_group_name_H-M   'P 1'
#
loop_
_entity.id
_entity.type
_entity.pdbx_description
1 polymer ?
#
loop_
_entity_poly.entity_id
_entity_poly.type
_entity_poly.pdbx_seq_one_letter_code
_entity_poly.pdbx_strand_id
1 'polypeptide(L)'
;MQELYVKYEEYDLGNIFFTYWIAVNSNSITAAVHYGALIEKLQATYMKIHEVSYSRILDKAIFKKMREQLQQQLEEFELAPEQKRIFLDKIGNLNTYSQKDRMHFFCNDISLSLSDNEKTAWQQRNDAAHGNDITDINQAWKNTLILKELLNRFLLKILTSSNYYVSYVDGDIKMKRL
;
A
#
# COMPACT_ATOMS: atom_id res chain seq x y z
N MET A 1 10.02 -24.59 -5.12
CA MET A 1 9.78 -24.55 -6.59
C MET A 1 8.34 -24.86 -6.93
N GLN A 2 7.77 -25.99 -6.49
CA GLN A 2 6.36 -26.34 -6.77
C GLN A 2 5.35 -25.34 -6.18
N GLU A 3 5.55 -24.87 -4.94
CA GLU A 3 4.69 -23.86 -4.29
C GLU A 3 4.65 -22.52 -5.04
N LEU A 4 5.79 -22.09 -5.59
CA LEU A 4 5.90 -20.83 -6.32
C LEU A 4 5.20 -20.92 -7.69
N TYR A 5 5.24 -22.10 -8.32
CA TYR A 5 4.68 -22.30 -9.66
C TYR A 5 3.15 -22.21 -9.65
N VAL A 6 2.48 -22.82 -8.67
CA VAL A 6 1.01 -22.73 -8.52
C VAL A 6 0.58 -21.29 -8.30
N LYS A 7 1.31 -20.56 -7.47
CA LYS A 7 1.00 -19.16 -7.14
C LYS A 7 1.39 -18.16 -8.23
N TYR A 8 2.14 -18.59 -9.25
CA TYR A 8 2.66 -17.70 -10.29
C TYR A 8 1.52 -17.02 -11.06
N GLU A 9 0.55 -17.81 -11.51
CA GLU A 9 -0.62 -17.30 -12.23
C GLU A 9 -1.62 -16.63 -11.29
N GLU A 10 -1.91 -17.24 -10.13
CA GLU A 10 -2.89 -16.72 -9.16
C GLU A 10 -2.56 -15.28 -8.73
N TYR A 11 -1.27 -15.01 -8.46
CA TYR A 11 -0.80 -13.71 -8.01
C TYR A 11 -0.33 -12.78 -9.14
N ASP A 12 -0.50 -13.15 -10.41
CA ASP A 12 0.04 -12.38 -11.56
C ASP A 12 1.53 -12.03 -11.36
N LEU A 13 2.32 -13.05 -10.96
CA LEU A 13 3.72 -12.85 -10.60
C LEU A 13 4.55 -12.38 -11.79
N GLY A 14 4.14 -12.68 -13.02
CA GLY A 14 4.78 -12.16 -14.23
C GLY A 14 4.79 -10.63 -14.24
N ASN A 15 3.64 -10.00 -14.00
CA ASN A 15 3.57 -8.54 -13.94
C ASN A 15 4.25 -7.98 -12.69
N ILE A 16 4.07 -8.62 -11.53
CA ILE A 16 4.74 -8.21 -10.28
C ILE A 16 6.27 -8.21 -10.47
N PHE A 17 6.85 -9.27 -11.03
CA PHE A 17 8.30 -9.35 -11.23
C PHE A 17 8.79 -8.41 -12.33
N PHE A 18 7.98 -8.15 -13.37
CA PHE A 18 8.32 -7.14 -14.37
C PHE A 18 8.38 -5.73 -13.76
N THR A 19 7.40 -5.34 -12.95
CA THR A 19 7.44 -4.05 -12.25
C THR A 19 8.51 -4.01 -11.16
N TYR A 20 8.81 -5.14 -10.50
CA TYR A 20 9.95 -5.24 -9.58
C TYR A 20 11.27 -4.98 -10.32
N TRP A 21 11.45 -5.54 -11.52
CA TRP A 21 12.60 -5.27 -12.36
C TRP A 21 12.69 -3.78 -12.73
N ILE A 22 11.58 -3.12 -13.07
CA ILE A 22 11.55 -1.66 -13.30
C ILE A 22 12.01 -0.90 -12.03
N ALA A 23 11.51 -1.28 -10.86
CA ALA A 23 11.86 -0.63 -9.59
C ALA A 23 13.36 -0.76 -9.28
N VAL A 24 13.95 -1.93 -9.53
CA VAL A 24 15.39 -2.17 -9.34
C VAL A 24 16.26 -1.31 -10.28
N ASN A 25 15.78 -1.04 -11.50
CA ASN A 25 16.52 -0.26 -12.50
C ASN A 25 16.18 1.24 -12.48
N SER A 26 15.28 1.66 -11.59
CA SER A 26 14.94 3.06 -11.38
C SER A 26 15.97 3.74 -10.49
N ASN A 27 16.09 5.06 -10.58
CA ASN A 27 16.86 5.79 -9.57
C ASN A 27 16.24 5.57 -8.19
N SER A 28 17.04 5.65 -7.12
CA SER A 28 16.59 5.27 -5.77
C SER A 28 15.32 6.00 -5.32
N ILE A 29 15.16 7.25 -5.71
CA ILE A 29 14.04 8.09 -5.30
C ILE A 29 12.74 7.67 -6.03
N THR A 30 12.80 7.46 -7.35
CA THR A 30 11.62 6.99 -8.11
C THR A 30 11.34 5.50 -7.88
N ALA A 31 12.36 4.71 -7.54
CA ALA A 31 12.20 3.32 -7.15
C ALA A 31 11.26 3.16 -5.95
N ALA A 32 11.27 4.09 -4.98
CA ALA A 32 10.35 4.07 -3.84
C ALA A 32 8.88 4.06 -4.29
N VAL A 33 8.55 4.87 -5.30
CA VAL A 33 7.19 4.95 -5.88
C VAL A 33 6.81 3.62 -6.54
N HIS A 34 7.74 3.01 -7.28
CA HIS A 34 7.50 1.71 -7.92
C HIS A 34 7.32 0.58 -6.90
N TYR A 35 8.13 0.53 -5.84
CA TYR A 35 7.93 -0.42 -4.74
C TYR A 35 6.61 -0.17 -4.02
N GLY A 36 6.23 1.10 -3.80
CA GLY A 36 4.93 1.46 -3.26
C GLY A 36 3.77 0.92 -4.10
N ALA A 37 3.78 1.19 -5.40
CA ALA A 37 2.76 0.69 -6.33
C ALA A 37 2.70 -0.85 -6.38
N LEU A 38 3.86 -1.52 -6.34
CA LEU A 38 3.94 -2.98 -6.27
C LEU A 38 3.28 -3.55 -5.02
N ILE A 39 3.54 -2.94 -3.87
CA ILE A 39 2.93 -3.36 -2.60
C ILE A 39 1.40 -3.17 -2.67
N GLU A 40 0.92 -2.02 -3.18
CA GLU A 40 -0.52 -1.79 -3.34
C GLU A 40 -1.15 -2.79 -4.31
N LYS A 41 -0.47 -3.13 -5.41
CA LYS A 41 -0.92 -4.17 -6.34
C LYS A 41 -0.95 -5.55 -5.69
N LEU A 42 0.08 -5.91 -4.92
CA LEU A 42 0.13 -7.17 -4.19
C LEU A 42 -1.01 -7.29 -3.17
N GLN A 43 -1.30 -6.21 -2.43
CA GLN A 43 -2.45 -6.14 -1.52
C GLN A 43 -3.77 -6.32 -2.26
N ALA A 44 -3.96 -5.66 -3.40
CA ALA A 44 -5.18 -5.81 -4.22
C ALA A 44 -5.36 -7.24 -4.74
N THR A 45 -4.27 -7.86 -5.16
CA THR A 45 -4.25 -9.24 -5.64
C THR A 45 -4.55 -10.23 -4.51
N TYR A 46 -3.93 -10.03 -3.33
CA TYR A 46 -4.22 -10.79 -2.13
C TYR A 46 -5.70 -10.70 -1.72
N MET A 47 -6.26 -9.48 -1.65
CA MET A 47 -7.67 -9.25 -1.34
C MET A 47 -8.61 -10.02 -2.28
N LYS A 48 -8.28 -10.05 -3.58
CA LYS A 48 -9.07 -10.77 -4.58
C LYS A 48 -9.03 -12.29 -4.37
N ILE A 49 -7.86 -12.85 -4.09
CA ILE A 49 -7.67 -14.31 -3.93
C ILE A 49 -8.33 -14.81 -2.64
N HIS A 50 -8.19 -14.05 -1.55
CA HIS A 50 -8.67 -14.45 -0.22
C HIS A 50 -10.06 -13.92 0.11
N GLU A 51 -10.74 -13.28 -0.85
CA GLU A 51 -12.09 -12.71 -0.71
C GLU A 51 -12.26 -11.74 0.49
N VAL A 52 -11.16 -11.07 0.88
CA VAL A 52 -11.15 -10.05 1.94
C VAL A 52 -11.21 -8.65 1.34
N SER A 53 -11.76 -7.68 2.07
CA SER A 53 -11.88 -6.30 1.57
C SER A 53 -11.49 -5.27 2.62
N TYR A 54 -10.46 -4.48 2.28
CA TYR A 54 -10.06 -3.29 3.03
C TYR A 54 -10.54 -2.00 2.33
N SER A 55 -11.64 -2.10 1.57
CA SER A 55 -12.06 -1.03 0.68
C SER A 55 -12.93 0.04 1.36
N ARG A 56 -13.71 -0.33 2.38
CA ARG A 56 -14.74 0.54 2.99
C ARG A 56 -14.77 0.42 4.51
N ILE A 57 -15.04 1.55 5.16
CA ILE A 57 -15.15 1.67 6.62
C ILE A 57 -16.50 1.16 7.11
N LEU A 58 -17.56 1.46 6.35
CA LEU A 58 -18.94 1.14 6.65
C LEU A 58 -19.54 0.29 5.53
N ASP A 59 -20.56 -0.50 5.89
CA ASP A 59 -21.42 -1.15 4.92
C ASP A 59 -22.01 -0.13 3.91
N LYS A 60 -22.22 -0.58 2.67
CA LYS A 60 -22.67 0.26 1.58
C LYS A 60 -24.06 0.84 1.84
N ALA A 61 -24.98 0.08 2.43
CA ALA A 61 -26.34 0.56 2.72
C ALA A 61 -26.32 1.59 3.85
N ILE A 62 -25.53 1.35 4.90
CA ILE A 62 -25.34 2.30 6.02
C ILE A 62 -24.75 3.61 5.48
N PHE A 63 -23.67 3.53 4.71
CA PHE A 63 -23.02 4.72 4.16
C PHE A 63 -23.92 5.48 3.18
N LYS A 64 -24.71 4.78 2.35
CA LYS A 64 -25.68 5.42 1.45
C LYS A 64 -26.68 6.27 2.24
N LYS A 65 -27.26 5.72 3.31
CA LYS A 65 -28.19 6.44 4.18
C LYS A 65 -27.54 7.68 4.83
N MET A 66 -26.33 7.53 5.35
CA MET A 66 -25.57 8.64 5.92
C MET A 66 -25.27 9.73 4.89
N ARG A 67 -24.88 9.35 3.67
CA ARG A 67 -24.60 10.29 2.57
C ARG A 67 -25.83 11.10 2.17
N GLU A 68 -27.00 10.46 2.07
CA GLU A 68 -28.25 11.13 1.74
C GLU A 68 -28.61 12.19 2.81
N GLN A 69 -28.42 11.86 4.08
CA GLN A 69 -28.64 12.81 5.19
C GLN A 69 -27.66 14.00 5.14
N LEU A 70 -26.36 13.74 4.91
CA LEU A 70 -25.37 14.80 4.76
C LEU A 70 -25.66 15.70 3.55
N GLN A 71 -26.11 15.11 2.43
CA GLN A 71 -26.50 15.87 1.25
C GLN A 71 -27.71 16.77 1.51
N GLN A 72 -28.70 16.28 2.25
CA GLN A 72 -29.88 17.07 2.62
C GLN A 72 -29.49 18.27 3.52
N GLN A 73 -28.60 18.06 4.49
CA GLN A 73 -28.10 19.15 5.34
C GLN A 73 -27.32 20.21 4.57
N LEU A 74 -26.62 19.83 3.50
CA LEU A 74 -25.92 20.80 2.64
C LEU A 74 -26.86 21.77 1.92
N GLU A 75 -28.13 21.43 1.75
CA GLU A 75 -29.13 22.34 1.17
C GLU A 75 -29.45 23.54 2.08
N GLU A 76 -29.15 23.44 3.38
CA GLU A 76 -29.38 24.51 4.36
C GLU A 76 -28.33 25.63 4.29
N PHE A 77 -27.25 25.44 3.53
CA PHE A 77 -26.15 26.39 3.41
C PHE A 77 -26.17 27.12 2.06
N GLU A 78 -25.93 28.42 2.06
CA GLU A 78 -25.73 29.20 0.85
C GLU A 78 -24.34 28.91 0.25
N LEU A 79 -24.27 27.89 -0.60
CA LEU A 79 -23.06 27.46 -1.30
C LEU A 79 -23.18 27.74 -2.80
N ALA A 80 -22.08 28.19 -3.41
CA ALA A 80 -22.01 28.23 -4.88
C ALA A 80 -22.12 26.81 -5.45
N PRO A 81 -22.69 26.61 -6.65
CA PRO A 81 -22.87 25.29 -7.25
C PRO A 81 -21.59 24.45 -7.29
N GLU A 82 -20.45 25.09 -7.57
CA GLU A 82 -19.14 24.44 -7.63
C GLU A 82 -18.65 23.99 -6.25
N GLN A 83 -18.85 24.80 -5.20
CA GLN A 83 -18.49 24.43 -3.83
C GLN A 83 -19.29 23.20 -3.38
N LYS A 84 -20.60 23.19 -3.67
CA LYS A 84 -21.50 22.09 -3.34
C LYS A 84 -21.07 20.79 -4.05
N ARG A 85 -20.74 20.88 -5.35
CA ARG A 85 -20.25 19.73 -6.13
C ARG A 85 -18.96 19.15 -5.53
N ILE A 86 -17.95 20.00 -5.31
CA ILE A 86 -16.66 19.57 -4.74
C ILE A 86 -16.86 18.92 -3.36
N PHE A 87 -17.73 19.47 -2.52
CA PHE A 87 -17.98 18.93 -1.19
C PHE A 87 -18.71 17.58 -1.24
N LEU A 88 -19.69 17.42 -2.12
CA LEU A 88 -20.38 16.13 -2.35
C LEU A 88 -19.43 15.05 -2.88
N ASP A 89 -18.48 15.42 -3.74
CA ASP A 89 -17.43 14.51 -4.22
C ASP A 89 -16.54 14.05 -3.06
N LYS A 90 -16.17 14.96 -2.15
CA LYS A 90 -15.43 14.61 -0.91
C LYS A 90 -16.24 13.69 0.00
N ILE A 91 -17.52 13.98 0.22
CA ILE A 91 -18.41 13.10 0.99
C ILE A 91 -18.42 11.70 0.39
N GLY A 92 -18.53 11.58 -0.94
CA GLY A 92 -18.52 10.29 -1.63
C GLY A 92 -17.30 9.42 -1.29
N ASN A 93 -16.16 10.03 -1.03
CA ASN A 93 -14.90 9.35 -0.72
C ASN A 93 -14.68 9.05 0.77
N LEU A 94 -15.56 9.51 1.67
CA LEU A 94 -15.42 9.31 3.11
C LEU A 94 -15.45 7.83 3.53
N ASN A 95 -16.09 6.96 2.74
CA ASN A 95 -16.17 5.54 3.05
C ASN A 95 -15.01 4.72 2.49
N THR A 96 -13.80 5.24 2.60
CA THR A 96 -12.59 4.53 2.15
C THR A 96 -11.54 4.56 3.23
N TYR A 97 -10.92 3.41 3.50
CA TYR A 97 -9.74 3.34 4.35
C TYR A 97 -8.53 3.98 3.67
N SER A 98 -7.67 4.62 4.47
CA SER A 98 -6.40 5.15 3.98
C SER A 98 -5.45 4.01 3.58
N GLN A 99 -4.42 4.30 2.79
CA GLN A 99 -3.38 3.30 2.48
C GLN A 99 -2.58 2.85 3.72
N LYS A 100 -2.56 3.67 4.78
CA LYS A 100 -1.97 3.29 6.07
C LYS A 100 -2.82 2.20 6.74
N ASP A 101 -4.13 2.35 6.74
CA ASP A 101 -5.05 1.38 7.34
C ASP A 101 -5.08 0.07 6.54
N ARG A 102 -5.12 0.17 5.19
CA ARG A 102 -5.04 -1.00 4.30
C ARG A 102 -3.77 -1.81 4.53
N MET A 103 -2.64 -1.14 4.67
CA MET A 103 -1.37 -1.78 5.01
C MET A 103 -1.45 -2.51 6.36
N HIS A 104 -2.04 -1.88 7.38
CA HIS A 104 -2.22 -2.51 8.69
C HIS A 104 -3.11 -3.76 8.62
N PHE A 105 -4.26 -3.71 7.94
CA PHE A 105 -5.13 -4.88 7.79
C PHE A 105 -4.45 -6.01 7.02
N PHE A 106 -3.79 -5.69 5.91
CA PHE A 106 -3.02 -6.66 5.14
C PHE A 106 -1.94 -7.34 5.98
N CYS A 107 -1.16 -6.56 6.75
CA CYS A 107 -0.13 -7.08 7.63
C CYS A 107 -0.69 -8.01 8.71
N ASN A 108 -1.86 -7.67 9.28
CA ASN A 108 -2.55 -8.53 10.25
C ASN A 108 -2.98 -9.86 9.62
N ASP A 109 -3.58 -9.82 8.42
CA ASP A 109 -4.04 -11.02 7.72
C ASP A 109 -2.88 -11.97 7.37
N ILE A 110 -1.73 -11.43 6.97
CA ILE A 110 -0.53 -12.23 6.72
C ILE A 110 0.32 -12.49 7.97
N SER A 111 -0.13 -12.06 9.16
CA SER A 111 0.60 -12.22 10.43
C SER A 111 2.04 -11.71 10.38
N LEU A 112 2.22 -10.45 9.99
CA LEU A 112 3.50 -9.75 9.90
C LEU A 112 3.41 -8.38 10.58
N SER A 113 4.40 -8.02 11.38
CA SER A 113 4.45 -6.70 12.03
C SER A 113 5.44 -5.76 11.34
N LEU A 114 5.05 -4.48 11.21
CA LEU A 114 5.91 -3.41 10.72
C LEU A 114 6.63 -2.71 11.88
N SER A 115 7.93 -2.53 11.73
CA SER A 115 8.73 -1.63 12.58
C SER A 115 8.38 -0.16 12.29
N ASP A 116 8.80 0.75 13.18
CA ASP A 116 8.52 2.18 12.99
C ASP A 116 9.24 2.76 11.76
N ASN A 117 10.44 2.28 11.45
CA ASN A 117 11.16 2.65 10.23
C ASN A 117 10.40 2.22 8.97
N GLU A 118 9.77 1.04 8.98
CA GLU A 118 8.95 0.55 7.87
C GLU A 118 7.66 1.35 7.70
N LYS A 119 7.00 1.70 8.82
CA LYS A 119 5.83 2.58 8.79
C LYS A 119 6.16 3.95 8.20
N THR A 120 7.30 4.53 8.57
CA THR A 120 7.78 5.81 8.05
C THR A 120 8.09 5.72 6.56
N ALA A 121 8.88 4.71 6.15
CA ALA A 121 9.20 4.50 4.73
C ALA A 121 7.93 4.29 3.89
N TRP A 122 6.95 3.55 4.40
CA TRP A 122 5.65 3.39 3.73
C TRP A 122 4.90 4.71 3.56
N GLN A 123 4.87 5.57 4.59
CA GLN A 123 4.20 6.87 4.51
C GLN A 123 4.86 7.80 3.49
N GLN A 124 6.18 7.75 3.39
CA GLN A 124 7.00 8.62 2.52
C GLN A 124 7.17 8.09 1.08
N ARG A 125 6.64 6.89 0.78
CA ARG A 125 6.86 6.21 -0.52
C ARG A 125 6.51 7.03 -1.77
N ASN A 126 5.56 7.96 -1.65
CA ASN A 126 5.05 8.77 -2.76
C ASN A 126 5.57 10.21 -2.75
N ASP A 127 6.48 10.58 -1.83
CA ASP A 127 6.97 11.95 -1.73
C ASP A 127 7.58 12.45 -3.04
N ALA A 128 8.37 11.59 -3.69
CA ALA A 128 8.97 11.87 -5.01
C ALA A 128 7.93 12.12 -6.11
N ALA A 129 6.78 11.44 -6.06
CA ALA A 129 5.72 11.59 -7.05
C ALA A 129 4.82 12.80 -6.76
N HIS A 130 4.70 13.21 -5.50
CA HIS A 130 3.88 14.34 -5.08
C HIS A 130 4.63 15.68 -5.13
N GLY A 131 5.92 15.67 -5.52
CA GLY A 131 6.74 16.89 -5.62
C GLY A 131 7.18 17.44 -4.26
N ASN A 132 7.18 16.60 -3.21
CA ASN A 132 7.69 16.99 -1.90
C ASN A 132 9.23 17.12 -1.96
N ASP A 133 9.77 18.12 -1.26
CA ASP A 133 11.22 18.30 -1.16
C ASP A 133 11.88 17.16 -0.39
N ILE A 134 12.95 16.61 -0.95
CA ILE A 134 13.76 15.58 -0.29
C ILE A 134 14.85 16.28 0.53
N THR A 135 14.57 16.47 1.81
CA THR A 135 15.47 17.18 2.73
C THR A 135 16.67 16.34 3.18
N ASP A 136 16.56 15.01 3.12
CA ASP A 136 17.63 14.07 3.46
C ASP A 136 17.70 12.93 2.43
N ILE A 137 18.70 13.01 1.55
CA ILE A 137 18.92 12.04 0.47
C ILE A 137 19.27 10.66 1.00
N ASN A 138 20.05 10.57 2.09
CA ASN A 138 20.47 9.30 2.66
C ASN A 138 19.27 8.58 3.28
N GLN A 139 18.41 9.31 3.98
CA GLN A 139 17.18 8.76 4.53
C GLN A 139 16.21 8.34 3.42
N ALA A 140 16.07 9.12 2.36
CA ALA A 140 15.25 8.75 1.20
C ALA A 140 15.77 7.45 0.54
N TRP A 141 17.08 7.33 0.35
CA TRP A 141 17.70 6.10 -0.16
C TRP A 141 17.47 4.91 0.76
N LYS A 142 17.63 5.09 2.07
CA LYS A 142 17.36 4.06 3.08
C LYS A 142 15.90 3.62 3.05
N ASN A 143 14.95 4.55 2.93
CA ASN A 143 13.52 4.25 2.80
C ASN A 143 13.23 3.38 1.58
N THR A 144 13.89 3.64 0.45
CA THR A 144 13.76 2.79 -0.75
C THR A 144 14.23 1.36 -0.49
N LEU A 145 15.36 1.19 0.20
CA LEU A 145 15.82 -0.15 0.59
C LEU A 145 14.83 -0.85 1.54
N ILE A 146 14.25 -0.11 2.48
CA ILE A 146 13.22 -0.61 3.38
C ILE A 146 11.98 -1.06 2.60
N LEU A 147 11.51 -0.28 1.62
CA LEU A 147 10.36 -0.65 0.79
C LEU A 147 10.62 -1.90 -0.06
N LYS A 148 11.83 -2.02 -0.63
CA LYS A 148 12.27 -3.23 -1.33
C LYS A 148 12.25 -4.44 -0.40
N GLU A 149 12.83 -4.30 0.79
CA GLU A 149 12.85 -5.37 1.80
C GLU A 149 11.43 -5.75 2.23
N LEU A 150 10.55 -4.77 2.44
CA LEU A 150 9.15 -4.95 2.77
C LEU A 150 8.43 -5.80 1.72
N LEU A 151 8.57 -5.45 0.45
CA LEU A 151 7.98 -6.19 -0.66
C LEU A 151 8.49 -7.63 -0.69
N ASN A 152 9.80 -7.84 -0.50
CA ASN A 152 10.38 -9.19 -0.43
C ASN A 152 9.84 -9.99 0.75
N ARG A 153 9.70 -9.37 1.92
CA ARG A 153 9.09 -10.00 3.10
C ARG A 153 7.65 -10.44 2.81
N PHE A 154 6.86 -9.59 2.16
CA PHE A 154 5.48 -9.92 1.78
C PHE A 154 5.42 -11.06 0.77
N LEU A 155 6.24 -11.02 -0.28
CA LEU A 155 6.32 -12.10 -1.26
C LEU A 155 6.73 -13.43 -0.59
N LEU A 156 7.73 -13.43 0.29
CA LEU A 156 8.13 -14.62 1.03
C LEU A 156 7.00 -15.16 1.90
N LYS A 157 6.33 -14.28 2.65
CA LYS A 157 5.24 -14.66 3.56
C LYS A 157 4.03 -15.23 2.83
N ILE A 158 3.70 -14.68 1.66
CA ILE A 158 2.55 -15.10 0.86
C ILE A 158 2.87 -16.33 0.02
N LEU A 159 4.04 -16.39 -0.59
CA LEU A 159 4.34 -17.36 -1.64
C LEU A 159 5.03 -18.62 -1.13
N THR A 160 5.61 -18.60 0.08
CA THR A 160 6.44 -19.69 0.59
C THR A 160 6.11 -20.04 2.04
N SER A 161 6.61 -21.17 2.52
CA SER A 161 6.60 -21.55 3.93
C SER A 161 7.82 -21.04 4.72
N SER A 162 8.61 -20.11 4.18
CA SER A 162 9.80 -19.59 4.86
C SER A 162 9.43 -18.84 6.14
N ASN A 163 10.25 -18.99 7.17
CA ASN A 163 10.17 -18.21 8.41
C ASN A 163 11.28 -17.15 8.52
N TYR A 164 12.13 -17.03 7.50
CA TYR A 164 13.30 -16.16 7.51
C TYR A 164 13.42 -15.39 6.20
N TYR A 165 14.07 -14.25 6.29
CA TYR A 165 14.44 -13.43 5.15
C TYR A 165 15.83 -12.82 5.36
N VAL A 166 16.48 -12.45 4.27
CA VAL A 166 17.78 -11.77 4.32
C VAL A 166 17.57 -10.27 4.22
N SER A 167 18.10 -9.55 5.20
CA SER A 167 18.05 -8.09 5.29
C SER A 167 19.39 -7.48 4.91
N TYR A 168 19.32 -6.35 4.22
CA TYR A 168 20.48 -5.58 3.76
C TYR A 168 20.39 -4.09 4.13
N VAL A 169 19.30 -3.66 4.78
CA VAL A 169 19.05 -2.25 5.11
C VAL A 169 20.13 -1.65 6.03
N ASP A 170 20.74 -2.48 6.87
CA ASP A 170 21.75 -2.05 7.83
C ASP A 170 23.18 -2.06 7.25
N GLY A 171 23.36 -2.31 5.95
CA GLY A 171 24.67 -2.39 5.28
C GLY A 171 25.38 -3.73 5.40
N ASP A 172 24.94 -4.60 6.32
CA ASP A 172 25.42 -5.97 6.48
C ASP A 172 24.34 -6.99 6.12
N ILE A 173 24.76 -8.18 5.66
CA ILE A 173 23.87 -9.30 5.40
C ILE A 173 23.44 -9.92 6.73
N LYS A 174 22.15 -9.81 7.05
CA LYS A 174 21.58 -10.41 8.27
C LYS A 174 20.39 -11.29 7.94
N MET A 175 20.39 -12.51 8.47
CA MET A 175 19.20 -13.36 8.43
C MET A 175 18.27 -12.96 9.58
N LYS A 176 17.07 -12.52 9.25
CA LYS A 176 16.03 -12.08 10.20
C LYS A 176 14.82 -13.00 10.10
N ARG A 177 14.06 -13.11 11.19
CA ARG A 177 12.80 -13.85 11.20
C ARG A 177 11.71 -12.99 10.55
N LEU A 178 10.83 -13.62 9.76
CA LEU A 178 9.69 -12.96 9.10
C LEU A 178 8.64 -12.48 10.10
#